data_AF-A0A1Q3KK93-F1
#
_entry.id   AF-A0A1Q3KK93-F1
#
_cell.length_a   1.000
_cell.length_b   1.000
_cell.length_c   1.000
_cell.angle_alpha   90.00
_cell.angle_beta   90.00
_cell.angle_gamma   90.00
#
_symmetry.space_group_name_H-M   'P 1'
#
loop_
_entity.id
_entity.type
_entity.pdbx_description
1 polymer ?
#
loop_
_entity_poly.entity_id
_entity_poly.type
_entity_poly.pdbx_seq_one_letter_code
_entity_poly.pdbx_strand_id
1 'polypeptide(L)'
;MTISYYGDEARAPIPASAAMTCLMLTNAVIAMTVLFAWTAVSLYIVEPIAWATWMPVRRGTTFEDLFEYPFVMLWLMPTAGIAGAWLALKLGRRLLAISSATLPIALLALIFGWYHFAPPTYL
;
A
#
# COMPACT_ATOMS: atom_id res chain seq x y z
N MET A 1 33.92 12.10 34.80
CA MET A 1 32.73 12.29 33.95
C MET A 1 32.96 11.48 32.67
N THR A 2 32.58 10.20 32.69
CA THR A 2 32.67 9.31 31.53
C THR A 2 31.47 9.59 30.64
N ILE A 3 31.71 10.22 29.49
CA ILE A 3 30.69 10.40 28.45
C ILE A 3 30.46 9.02 27.84
N SER A 4 29.36 8.38 28.23
CA SER A 4 28.86 7.17 27.57
C SER A 4 28.32 7.58 26.20
N TYR A 5 29.03 7.20 25.13
CA TYR A 5 28.58 7.37 23.75
C TYR A 5 27.50 6.36 23.34
N TYR A 6 27.14 5.42 24.22
CA TYR A 6 26.01 4.52 24.03
C TYR A 6 24.76 5.13 24.65
N GLY A 7 24.30 6.23 24.04
CA GLY A 7 23.05 6.92 24.39
C GLY A 7 21.85 6.48 23.55
N ASP A 8 22.03 5.56 22.61
CA ASP A 8 20.93 4.96 21.84
C ASP A 8 20.99 3.45 22.00
N GLU A 9 20.11 2.94 22.86
CA GLU A 9 19.74 1.54 22.90
C GLU A 9 19.24 1.13 21.51
N ALA A 10 20.13 0.61 20.67
CA ALA A 10 19.77 0.05 19.38
C ALA A 10 18.77 -1.08 19.64
N ARG A 11 17.48 -0.77 19.49
CA ARG A 11 16.39 -1.72 19.71
C ARG A 11 16.65 -2.94 18.82
N ALA A 12 16.73 -4.11 19.43
CA ALA A 12 16.97 -5.34 18.70
C ALA A 12 15.92 -5.52 17.58
N PRO A 13 16.31 -6.01 16.39
CA PRO A 13 15.38 -6.27 15.30
C PRO A 13 14.23 -7.17 15.76
N ILE A 14 13.01 -6.79 15.42
CA ILE A 14 11.83 -7.57 15.80
C ILE A 14 11.55 -8.59 14.69
N PRO A 15 11.45 -9.90 15.00
CA PRO A 15 11.07 -10.90 14.01
C PRO A 15 9.64 -10.65 13.53
N ALA A 16 9.39 -10.85 12.23
CA ALA A 16 8.05 -10.74 11.67
C ALA A 16 7.16 -11.88 12.19
N SER A 17 6.09 -11.53 12.93
CA SER A 17 5.04 -12.49 13.27
C SER A 17 4.29 -12.97 12.02
N ALA A 18 3.66 -14.14 12.07
CA ALA A 18 2.87 -14.67 10.95
C ALA A 18 1.82 -13.68 10.41
N ALA A 19 1.12 -12.95 11.28
CA ALA A 19 0.15 -11.92 10.88
C ALA A 19 0.80 -10.78 10.08
N MET A 20 2.00 -10.34 10.49
CA MET A 20 2.76 -9.32 9.77
C MET A 20 3.19 -9.83 8.39
N THR A 21 3.71 -11.06 8.33
CA THR A 21 4.08 -11.70 7.07
C THR A 21 2.88 -11.80 6.14
N CYS A 22 1.71 -12.16 6.66
CA CYS A 22 0.47 -12.17 5.90
C CYS A 22 0.14 -10.79 5.31
N LEU A 23 0.18 -9.72 6.12
CA LEU A 23 -0.06 -8.35 5.63
C LEU A 23 0.94 -7.93 4.54
N MET A 24 2.22 -8.24 4.72
CA MET A 24 3.25 -7.95 3.71
C MET A 24 3.02 -8.75 2.42
N LEU A 25 2.62 -10.02 2.53
CA LEU A 25 2.26 -10.86 1.38
C LEU A 25 1.00 -10.35 0.68
N THR A 26 -0.02 -9.89 1.40
CA THR A 26 -1.21 -9.28 0.81
C THR A 26 -0.85 -8.05 -0.01
N ASN A 27 -0.02 -7.15 0.54
CA ASN A 27 0.50 -6.00 -0.21
C ASN A 27 1.29 -6.43 -1.45
N ALA A 28 2.10 -7.49 -1.33
CA ALA A 28 2.89 -7.99 -2.45
C ALA A 28 1.98 -8.53 -3.56
N VAL A 29 0.96 -9.32 -3.20
CA VAL A 29 -0.04 -9.81 -4.15
C VAL A 29 -0.75 -8.65 -4.83
N ILE A 30 -1.20 -7.64 -4.09
CA ILE A 30 -1.86 -6.46 -4.67
C ILE A 30 -0.92 -5.75 -5.67
N ALA A 31 0.31 -5.43 -5.27
CA ALA A 31 1.28 -4.76 -6.14
C ALA A 31 1.57 -5.57 -7.40
N MET A 32 1.78 -6.88 -7.26
CA MET A 32 2.05 -7.77 -8.39
C MET A 32 0.83 -7.92 -9.30
N THR A 33 -0.38 -8.04 -8.74
CA THR A 33 -1.62 -8.07 -9.53
C THR A 33 -1.78 -6.79 -10.33
N VAL A 34 -1.49 -5.63 -9.75
CA VAL A 34 -1.48 -4.37 -10.50
C VAL A 34 -0.39 -4.41 -11.58
N LEU A 35 0.88 -4.69 -11.25
CA LEU A 35 1.97 -4.66 -12.23
C LEU A 35 1.79 -5.63 -13.41
N PHE A 36 1.34 -6.87 -13.16
CA PHE A 36 1.26 -7.92 -14.16
C PHE A 36 -0.09 -8.04 -14.85
N ALA A 37 -1.17 -7.63 -14.19
CA ALA A 37 -2.53 -7.74 -14.71
C ALA A 37 -3.24 -6.38 -14.81
N TRP A 38 -2.50 -5.26 -14.88
CA TRP A 38 -3.06 -3.90 -14.87
C TRP A 38 -4.16 -3.69 -15.90
N THR A 39 -4.05 -4.26 -17.11
CA THR A 39 -5.08 -4.13 -18.16
C THR A 39 -6.39 -4.74 -17.72
N ALA A 40 -6.38 -5.96 -17.17
CA ALA A 40 -7.56 -6.63 -16.65
C ALA A 40 -8.11 -5.93 -15.39
N VAL A 41 -7.22 -5.53 -14.48
CA VAL A 41 -7.58 -4.84 -13.24
C VAL A 41 -8.23 -3.49 -13.54
N SER A 42 -7.72 -2.74 -14.53
CA SER A 42 -8.21 -1.42 -14.95
C SER A 42 -9.72 -1.39 -15.22
N LEU A 43 -10.29 -2.50 -15.72
CA LEU A 43 -11.72 -2.62 -15.99
C LEU A 43 -12.57 -2.43 -14.73
N TYR A 44 -12.03 -2.79 -13.57
CA TYR A 44 -12.74 -2.77 -12.29
C TYR A 44 -12.32 -1.60 -11.39
N ILE A 45 -11.07 -1.14 -11.49
CA ILE A 45 -10.53 -0.14 -10.56
C ILE A 45 -10.63 1.30 -11.06
N VAL A 46 -10.73 1.51 -12.37
CA VAL A 46 -10.65 2.85 -12.98
C VAL A 46 -11.78 3.75 -12.49
N GLU A 47 -13.00 3.23 -12.44
CA GLU A 47 -14.16 4.00 -11.97
C GLU A 47 -14.09 4.34 -10.47
N PRO A 48 -13.83 3.38 -9.55
CA PRO A 48 -13.62 3.69 -8.14
C PRO A 48 -12.53 4.74 -7.89
N ILE A 49 -11.44 4.67 -8.65
CA ILE A 49 -10.32 5.59 -8.47
C ILE A 49 -10.64 6.96 -9.06
N ALA A 50 -11.27 7.01 -10.23
CA ALA A 50 -11.76 8.27 -10.79
C ALA A 50 -12.74 8.96 -9.84
N TRP A 51 -13.63 8.19 -9.19
CA TRP A 51 -14.52 8.70 -8.15
C TRP A 51 -13.77 9.21 -6.92
N ALA A 52 -12.76 8.47 -6.43
CA ALA A 52 -12.00 8.88 -5.25
C ALA A 52 -11.08 10.08 -5.50
N THR A 53 -10.60 10.26 -6.73
CA THR A 53 -9.63 11.31 -7.10
C THR A 53 -10.24 12.49 -7.83
N TRP A 54 -11.51 12.36 -8.27
CA TRP A 54 -12.23 13.36 -9.06
C TRP A 54 -11.51 13.68 -10.37
N MET A 55 -10.72 12.72 -10.88
CA MET A 55 -9.89 12.87 -12.06
C MET A 55 -10.26 11.82 -13.10
N PRO A 56 -10.43 12.17 -14.38
CA PRO A 56 -10.68 11.19 -15.42
C PRO A 56 -9.45 10.30 -15.58
N VAL A 57 -9.62 9.01 -15.32
CA VAL A 57 -8.58 8.01 -15.51
C VAL A 57 -8.81 7.31 -16.83
N ARG A 58 -7.80 7.32 -17.70
CA ARG A 58 -7.89 6.63 -18.98
C ARG A 58 -7.63 5.14 -18.76
N ARG A 59 -8.45 4.30 -19.42
CA ARG A 59 -8.12 2.88 -19.58
C ARG A 59 -7.03 2.79 -20.62
N GLY A 60 -5.80 2.79 -20.13
CA GLY A 60 -4.64 2.57 -20.94
C GLY A 60 -4.59 1.17 -21.53
N THR A 61 -3.93 1.03 -22.68
CA THR A 61 -3.51 -0.28 -23.22
C THR A 61 -2.00 -0.36 -23.42
N THR A 62 -1.29 0.74 -23.19
CA THR A 62 0.15 0.87 -23.38
C THR A 62 0.89 0.78 -22.05
N PHE A 63 2.14 0.33 -22.07
CA PHE A 63 2.94 0.21 -20.86
C PHE A 63 3.16 1.56 -20.15
N GLU A 64 3.15 2.66 -20.89
CA GLU A 64 3.27 4.03 -20.35
C GLU A 64 2.12 4.36 -19.39
N ASP A 65 0.93 3.79 -19.63
CA ASP A 65 -0.26 4.02 -18.80
C ASP A 65 -0.11 3.46 -17.38
N LEU A 66 0.81 2.50 -17.15
CA LEU A 66 1.16 1.99 -15.82
C LEU A 66 1.82 3.06 -14.94
N PHE A 67 2.41 4.08 -15.58
CA PHE A 67 3.07 5.20 -14.93
C PHE A 67 2.17 6.44 -14.78
N GLU A 68 0.89 6.34 -15.18
CA GLU A 68 -0.07 7.39 -14.91
C GLU A 68 -0.45 7.44 -13.42
N TYR A 69 -0.76 8.66 -12.98
CA TYR A 69 -0.88 9.08 -11.58
C TYR A 69 -1.82 8.25 -10.68
N PRO A 70 -2.86 7.53 -11.16
CA PRO A 70 -3.59 6.59 -10.30
C PRO A 70 -2.98 5.19 -10.27
N PHE A 71 -2.49 4.67 -11.40
CA PHE A 71 -1.94 3.31 -11.47
C PHE A 71 -0.62 3.17 -10.71
N VAL A 72 0.23 4.20 -10.77
CA VAL A 72 1.47 4.25 -9.97
C VAL A 72 1.15 4.08 -8.49
N MET A 73 0.17 4.81 -7.98
CA MET A 73 -0.17 4.76 -6.56
C MET A 73 -0.64 3.36 -6.12
N LEU A 74 -1.32 2.61 -6.99
CA LEU A 74 -1.87 1.30 -6.65
C LEU A 74 -0.83 0.21 -6.46
N TRP A 75 0.30 0.25 -7.16
CA TRP A 75 1.39 -0.71 -6.95
C TRP A 75 2.50 -0.13 -6.08
N LEU A 76 2.77 1.17 -6.16
CA LEU A 76 3.82 1.83 -5.38
C LEU A 76 3.46 1.88 -3.90
N MET A 77 2.20 2.16 -3.54
CA MET A 77 1.80 2.28 -2.14
C MET A 77 1.90 0.95 -1.38
N PRO A 78 1.41 -0.20 -1.89
CA PRO A 78 1.65 -1.49 -1.24
C PRO A 78 3.14 -1.84 -1.17
N THR A 79 3.90 -1.55 -2.23
CA THR A 79 5.37 -1.78 -2.26
C THR A 79 6.09 -0.97 -1.19
N ALA A 80 5.73 0.31 -1.05
CA ALA A 80 6.25 1.21 -0.02
C ALA A 80 5.81 0.75 1.38
N GLY A 81 4.59 0.21 1.52
CA GLY A 81 4.11 -0.39 2.77
C GLY A 81 4.95 -1.58 3.21
N ILE A 82 5.32 -2.47 2.29
CA ILE A 82 6.23 -3.60 2.55
C ILE A 82 7.61 -3.10 2.97
N ALA A 83 8.20 -2.18 2.19
CA ALA A 83 9.52 -1.63 2.46
C ALA A 83 9.57 -0.89 3.82
N GLY A 84 8.55 -0.08 4.10
CA GLY A 84 8.38 0.63 5.36
C GLY A 84 8.20 -0.33 6.54
N ALA A 85 7.40 -1.39 6.37
CA ALA A 85 7.21 -2.41 7.39
C ALA A 85 8.51 -3.16 7.70
N TRP A 86 9.23 -3.58 6.66
CA TRP A 86 10.53 -4.24 6.81
C TRP A 86 11.54 -3.35 7.52
N LEU A 87 11.67 -2.08 7.12
CA LEU A 87 12.57 -1.13 7.75
C LEU A 87 12.18 -0.86 9.21
N ALA A 88 10.89 -0.68 9.49
CA ALA A 88 10.40 -0.45 10.85
C ALA A 88 10.65 -1.66 11.78
N LEU A 89 10.59 -2.89 11.27
CA LEU A 89 10.98 -4.09 12.03
C LEU A 89 12.48 -4.10 12.35
N LYS A 90 13.33 -3.67 11.40
CA LYS A 90 14.79 -3.54 11.62
C LYS A 90 15.12 -2.47 12.67
N LEU A 91 14.33 -1.40 12.73
CA LEU A 91 14.45 -0.33 13.73
C LEU A 91 13.77 -0.64 15.07
N GLY A 92 13.20 -1.84 15.25
CA GLY A 92 12.50 -2.22 16.48
C GLY A 92 11.22 -1.42 16.75
N ARG A 93 10.57 -0.87 15.71
CA ARG A 93 9.34 -0.06 15.81
C ARG A 93 8.13 -0.85 15.30
N ARG A 94 7.60 -1.74 16.14
CA ARG A 94 6.48 -2.63 15.76
C ARG A 94 5.21 -1.89 15.32
N LEU A 95 4.81 -0.83 16.03
CA LEU A 95 3.62 -0.06 15.66
C LEU A 95 3.76 0.56 14.26
N LEU A 96 4.92 1.15 13.97
CA LEU A 96 5.20 1.70 12.65
C LEU A 96 5.15 0.62 11.57
N ALA A 97 5.70 -0.56 11.85
CA ALA A 97 5.66 -1.67 10.90
C ALA A 97 4.23 -2.11 10.59
N ILE A 98 3.38 -2.21 11.61
CA ILE A 98 1.97 -2.59 11.45
C ILE A 98 1.24 -1.52 10.65
N SER A 99 1.43 -0.25 11.01
CA SER A 99 0.82 0.87 10.29
C SER A 99 1.24 0.89 8.83
N SER A 100 2.53 0.72 8.53
CA SER A 100 3.05 0.70 7.15
C SER A 100 2.47 -0.45 6.32
N ALA A 101 2.33 -1.65 6.88
CA ALA A 101 1.74 -2.77 6.15
C ALA A 101 0.22 -2.70 6.04
N THR A 102 -0.46 -2.13 7.04
CA THR A 102 -1.93 -2.10 7.09
C THR A 102 -2.51 -0.96 6.27
N LEU A 103 -1.86 0.21 6.27
CA LEU A 103 -2.41 1.43 5.68
C LEU A 103 -2.74 1.30 4.18
N PRO A 104 -1.88 0.70 3.31
CA PRO A 104 -2.24 0.54 1.91
C PRO A 104 -3.47 -0.35 1.73
N ILE A 105 -3.54 -1.47 2.46
CA ILE A 105 -4.68 -2.39 2.42
C ILE A 105 -5.95 -1.69 2.89
N ALA A 106 -5.89 -0.98 4.02
CA ALA A 106 -7.02 -0.27 4.59
C ALA A 106 -7.52 0.84 3.66
N LEU A 107 -6.61 1.60 3.05
CA LEU A 107 -6.98 2.67 2.13
C LEU A 107 -7.63 2.12 0.86
N LEU A 108 -7.07 1.06 0.27
CA LEU A 108 -7.67 0.41 -0.90
C LEU A 108 -9.04 -0.17 -0.55
N ALA A 109 -9.16 -0.88 0.58
CA ALA A 109 -10.43 -1.42 1.06
C ALA A 109 -11.47 -0.31 1.29
N LEU A 110 -11.04 0.85 1.81
CA LEU A 110 -11.91 2.00 2.00
C LEU A 110 -12.37 2.59 0.66
N ILE A 111 -11.46 2.82 -0.29
CA ILE A 111 -11.81 3.38 -1.61
C ILE A 111 -12.78 2.48 -2.35
N PHE A 112 -12.43 1.19 -2.50
CA PHE A 112 -13.26 0.24 -3.25
C PHE A 112 -14.54 -0.11 -2.49
N GLY A 113 -14.46 -0.30 -1.18
CA GLY A 113 -15.62 -0.58 -0.35
C GLY A 113 -16.60 0.59 -0.38
N TRP A 114 -16.11 1.82 -0.19
CA TRP A 114 -16.99 2.99 -0.23
C TRP A 114 -17.63 3.16 -1.60
N TYR A 115 -16.87 3.03 -2.69
CA TYR A 115 -17.43 3.14 -4.03
C TYR A 115 -18.59 2.15 -4.27
N HIS A 116 -18.45 0.90 -3.83
CA HIS A 116 -19.48 -0.11 -4.03
C HIS A 116 -20.62 -0.09 -3.01
N PHE A 117 -20.40 0.44 -1.80
CA PHE A 117 -21.41 0.51 -0.75
C PHE A 117 -22.06 1.90 -0.60
N ALA A 118 -21.55 2.92 -1.28
CA ALA A 118 -22.15 4.25 -1.26
C ALA A 118 -23.55 4.22 -1.90
N PRO A 119 -24.54 4.91 -1.32
CA PRO A 119 -25.86 5.01 -1.93
C PRO A 119 -25.75 5.67 -3.32
N PRO A 120 -26.55 5.23 -4.31
CA PRO A 120 -26.48 5.74 -5.68
C PRO A 120 -26.74 7.24 -5.81
N THR A 121 -27.25 7.89 -4.77
CA THR A 121 -27.48 9.34 -4.71
C THR A 121 -26.21 10.17 -4.51
N TYR A 122 -25.07 9.53 -4.18
CA TYR A 122 -23.78 10.19 -3.89
C TYR A 122 -22.66 9.85 -4.88
N LEU A 123 -23.00 9.16 -5.98
CA LEU A 123 -22.13 8.85 -7.12
C LEU A 123 -22.50 9.77 -8.29
#